data_AF-A0A1C3L1T2-F1
#
_entry.id   AF-A0A1C3L1T2-F1
#
_cell.length_a   1.000
_cell.length_b   1.000
_cell.length_c   1.000
_cell.angle_alpha   90.00
_cell.angle_beta   90.00
_cell.angle_gamma   90.00
#
_symmetry.space_group_name_H-M   'P 1'
#
loop_
_entity.id
_entity.type
_entity.pdbx_description
1 polymer ?
#
loop_
_entity_poly.entity_id
_entity_poly.type
_entity_poly.pdbx_seq_one_letter_code
_entity_poly.pdbx_strand_id
1 'polypeptide(L)'
;MIEEILSRFNKCNELWFHKLWVVKYCLKNNLTNIQDLLEELKYCKGSFYKDDRNYHCWNYRSYVIACIYISIRKNEREKVGGNNRVEQNESNNVIAQDCNNFNVHRLNYELSKELIEHNFSNFSAWFLKYSLKESFININDELNLIKNAIFTDPFDQSLWEFYRWFLFQKGNYKEEIFFILLQDNSIYFFFQNLVKVNVDKSKCYNLNSEEISGVWNKQLITMNNPLDNLESYVYIFKANEKFSLSHFTYLKFSLYYFKYNIYEHDKINYGKNILQDLLTGCDYSLKEENQFEYSIVYEINFQYFSKNEHFKLLQDYNNKNRKSCRFSSKKDCTNIYASLYEYINYSNILLSTARNMDFGLLQSELEQINELLYLESNCKFALFTKFEILKRLEKFDQMFQLLELLKNVDHIRVQYYNDWEVELRIQKKIYNYYQDSEIDDSNKVLDLSGLNIDRIDYPLMIEAFFIPKINLSNNLISVS
;
A
#
# COMPACT_ATOMS: atom_id res chain seq x y z
N MET A 1 -24.14 -10.46 34.91
CA MET A 1 -23.88 -9.10 35.44
C MET A 1 -23.26 -8.15 34.41
N ILE A 2 -21.97 -8.27 34.01
CA ILE A 2 -21.35 -7.28 33.09
C ILE A 2 -22.11 -7.16 31.76
N GLU A 3 -22.46 -8.29 31.16
CA GLU A 3 -23.18 -8.32 29.88
C GLU A 3 -24.61 -7.74 29.96
N GLU A 4 -25.27 -7.91 31.11
CA GLU A 4 -26.58 -7.31 31.37
C GLU A 4 -26.47 -5.77 31.46
N ILE A 5 -25.40 -5.26 32.05
CA ILE A 5 -25.14 -3.81 32.10
C ILE A 5 -24.76 -3.31 30.70
N LEU A 6 -23.91 -4.03 29.96
CA LEU A 6 -23.56 -3.70 28.58
C LEU A 6 -24.78 -3.70 27.65
N SER A 7 -25.80 -4.51 27.93
CA SER A 7 -27.06 -4.47 27.16
C SER A 7 -27.78 -3.12 27.25
N ARG A 8 -27.53 -2.33 28.31
CA ARG A 8 -28.09 -0.99 28.53
C ARG A 8 -27.09 0.12 28.18
N PHE A 9 -25.79 -0.10 28.44
CA PHE A 9 -24.71 0.89 28.29
C PHE A 9 -23.61 0.38 27.35
N ASN A 10 -23.98 0.02 26.12
CA ASN A 10 -23.10 -0.64 25.16
C ASN A 10 -21.98 0.25 24.58
N LYS A 11 -21.95 1.55 24.92
CA LYS A 11 -20.95 2.54 24.46
C LYS A 11 -20.11 3.15 25.60
N CYS A 12 -20.07 2.49 26.74
CA CYS A 12 -19.25 2.92 27.88
C CYS A 12 -17.86 2.27 27.82
N ASN A 13 -16.81 3.09 27.69
CA ASN A 13 -15.43 2.61 27.60
C ASN A 13 -15.04 1.80 28.84
N GLU A 14 -15.39 2.29 30.02
CA GLU A 14 -15.03 1.70 31.31
C GLU A 14 -15.60 0.29 31.46
N LEU A 15 -16.83 0.05 30.99
CA LEU A 15 -17.45 -1.27 31.02
C LEU A 15 -16.78 -2.26 30.07
N TRP A 16 -16.42 -1.84 28.86
CA TRP A 16 -15.68 -2.68 27.92
C TRP A 16 -14.26 -2.97 28.40
N PHE A 17 -13.57 -1.97 28.97
CA PHE A 17 -12.28 -2.18 29.62
C PHE A 17 -12.39 -3.11 30.83
N HIS A 18 -13.44 -3.00 31.62
CA HIS A 18 -13.68 -3.90 32.74
C HIS A 18 -13.93 -5.34 32.28
N LYS A 19 -14.75 -5.55 31.24
CA LYS A 19 -14.96 -6.89 30.63
C LYS A 19 -13.63 -7.47 30.13
N LEU A 20 -12.83 -6.68 29.43
CA LEU A 20 -11.49 -7.09 28.99
C LEU A 20 -10.56 -7.42 30.17
N TRP A 21 -10.57 -6.59 31.22
CA TRP A 21 -9.78 -6.85 32.43
C TRP A 21 -10.14 -8.18 33.09
N VAL A 22 -11.44 -8.53 33.17
CA VAL A 22 -11.88 -9.84 33.69
C VAL A 22 -11.30 -10.97 32.85
N VAL A 23 -11.42 -10.91 31.52
CA VAL A 23 -10.85 -11.93 30.61
C VAL A 23 -9.35 -12.07 30.82
N LYS A 24 -8.61 -10.95 30.88
CA LYS A 24 -7.16 -10.95 31.12
C LYS A 24 -6.81 -11.55 32.47
N TYR A 25 -7.52 -11.17 33.52
CA TYR A 25 -7.31 -11.67 34.87
C TYR A 25 -7.51 -13.19 34.91
N CYS A 26 -8.61 -13.68 34.33
CA CYS A 26 -8.88 -15.11 34.30
C CYS A 26 -7.83 -15.86 33.47
N LEU A 27 -7.42 -15.32 32.32
CA LEU A 27 -6.39 -15.94 31.49
C LEU A 27 -5.04 -16.02 32.20
N LYS A 28 -4.61 -14.94 32.87
CA LYS A 28 -3.35 -14.88 33.63
C LYS A 28 -3.31 -15.90 34.77
N ASN A 29 -4.46 -16.15 35.41
CA ASN A 29 -4.59 -17.07 36.53
C ASN A 29 -5.05 -18.48 36.11
N ASN A 30 -5.03 -18.81 34.81
CA ASN A 30 -5.49 -20.08 34.25
C ASN A 30 -6.94 -20.46 34.68
N LEU A 31 -7.81 -19.47 34.87
CA LEU A 31 -9.23 -19.63 35.21
C LEU A 31 -10.15 -19.67 33.97
N THR A 32 -9.57 -19.49 32.78
CA THR A 32 -10.27 -19.43 31.50
C THR A 32 -9.46 -20.19 30.46
N ASN A 33 -10.14 -20.85 29.54
CA ASN A 33 -9.56 -21.63 28.44
C ASN A 33 -9.93 -21.03 27.07
N ILE A 34 -9.51 -21.68 25.98
CA ILE A 34 -9.79 -21.21 24.61
C ILE A 34 -11.29 -21.23 24.30
N GLN A 35 -12.05 -22.20 24.81
CA GLN A 35 -13.49 -22.32 24.56
C GLN A 35 -14.24 -21.11 25.12
N ASP A 36 -13.90 -20.66 26.33
CA ASP A 36 -14.48 -19.46 26.93
C ASP A 36 -14.20 -18.21 26.07
N LEU A 37 -13.00 -18.11 25.48
CA LEU A 37 -12.67 -17.01 24.56
C LEU A 37 -13.45 -17.11 23.23
N LEU A 38 -13.76 -18.32 22.76
CA LEU A 38 -14.64 -18.52 21.60
C LEU A 38 -16.08 -18.11 21.92
N GLU A 39 -16.55 -18.31 23.15
CA GLU A 39 -17.85 -17.80 23.62
C GLU A 39 -17.88 -16.28 23.64
N GLU A 40 -16.79 -15.63 24.03
CA GLU A 40 -16.65 -14.17 23.93
C GLU A 40 -16.73 -13.66 22.48
N LEU A 41 -16.21 -14.42 21.50
CA LEU A 41 -16.42 -14.10 20.07
C LEU A 41 -17.90 -14.26 19.65
N LYS A 42 -18.60 -15.28 20.16
CA LYS A 42 -20.04 -15.46 19.92
C LYS A 42 -20.85 -14.31 20.54
N TYR A 43 -20.47 -13.84 21.73
CA TYR A 43 -21.06 -12.66 22.36
C TYR A 43 -20.90 -11.41 21.49
N CYS A 44 -19.70 -11.19 20.94
CA CYS A 44 -19.45 -10.08 20.01
C CYS A 44 -20.35 -10.17 18.78
N LYS A 45 -20.44 -11.36 18.16
CA LYS A 45 -21.33 -11.62 17.02
C LYS A 45 -22.79 -11.26 17.36
N GLY A 46 -23.30 -11.73 18.49
CA GLY A 46 -24.66 -11.39 18.96
C GLY A 46 -24.87 -9.89 19.19
N SER A 47 -23.83 -9.18 19.61
CA SER A 47 -23.87 -7.73 19.83
C SER A 47 -23.90 -6.93 18.52
N PHE A 48 -23.25 -7.42 17.46
CA PHE A 48 -23.30 -6.77 16.14
C PHE A 48 -24.68 -6.82 15.49
N TYR A 49 -25.51 -7.82 15.77
CA TYR A 49 -26.92 -7.81 15.33
C TYR A 49 -27.76 -6.75 16.03
N LYS A 50 -27.31 -6.20 17.17
CA LYS A 50 -27.99 -5.12 17.89
C LYS A 50 -27.49 -3.74 17.49
N ASP A 51 -26.17 -3.60 17.38
CA ASP A 51 -25.49 -2.38 16.93
C ASP A 51 -24.20 -2.78 16.20
N ASP A 52 -24.30 -2.88 14.89
CA ASP A 52 -23.20 -3.26 14.02
C ASP A 52 -22.09 -2.21 13.91
N ARG A 53 -22.40 -0.97 14.30
CA ARG A 53 -21.46 0.16 14.34
C ARG A 53 -20.83 0.35 15.72
N ASN A 54 -21.02 -0.59 16.65
CA ASN A 54 -20.43 -0.51 17.98
C ASN A 54 -18.91 -0.74 17.93
N TYR A 55 -18.16 0.35 17.82
CA TYR A 55 -16.70 0.32 17.74
C TYR A 55 -16.05 -0.33 18.98
N HIS A 56 -16.66 -0.21 20.17
CA HIS A 56 -16.12 -0.81 21.38
C HIS A 56 -16.19 -2.34 21.32
N CYS A 57 -17.29 -2.88 20.81
CA CYS A 57 -17.45 -4.32 20.60
C CYS A 57 -16.47 -4.85 19.53
N TRP A 58 -16.27 -4.10 18.44
CA TRP A 58 -15.27 -4.43 17.42
C TRP A 58 -13.83 -4.41 17.97
N ASN A 59 -13.50 -3.43 18.82
CA ASN A 59 -12.21 -3.36 19.50
C ASN A 59 -12.04 -4.51 20.49
N TYR A 60 -13.06 -4.79 21.31
CA TYR A 60 -13.08 -5.90 22.24
C TYR A 60 -12.88 -7.24 21.54
N ARG A 61 -13.58 -7.48 20.43
CA ARG A 61 -13.39 -8.68 19.59
C ARG A 61 -11.94 -8.84 19.14
N SER A 62 -11.29 -7.75 18.73
CA SER A 62 -9.87 -7.77 18.34
C SER A 62 -8.97 -8.18 19.51
N TYR A 63 -9.24 -7.71 20.73
CA TYR A 63 -8.52 -8.14 21.93
C TYR A 63 -8.78 -9.61 22.30
N VAL A 64 -10.00 -10.11 22.13
CA VAL A 64 -10.32 -11.52 22.37
C VAL A 64 -9.56 -12.43 21.39
N ILE A 65 -9.52 -12.07 20.10
CA ILE A 65 -8.71 -12.79 19.09
C ILE A 65 -7.24 -12.83 19.50
N ALA A 66 -6.70 -11.71 19.97
CA ALA A 66 -5.33 -11.64 20.48
C ALA A 66 -5.11 -12.59 21.67
N CYS A 67 -6.04 -12.61 22.62
CA CYS A 67 -5.99 -13.53 23.77
C CYS A 67 -6.01 -15.00 23.32
N ILE A 68 -6.81 -15.37 22.31
CA ILE A 68 -6.82 -16.73 21.75
C ILE A 68 -5.44 -17.10 21.21
N TYR A 69 -4.81 -16.22 20.43
CA TYR A 69 -3.46 -16.47 19.90
C TYR A 69 -2.39 -16.59 20.99
N ILE A 70 -2.47 -15.78 22.04
CA ILE A 70 -1.58 -15.89 23.21
C ILE A 70 -1.76 -17.26 23.88
N SER A 71 -3.00 -17.70 24.10
CA SER A 71 -3.32 -18.99 24.70
C SER A 71 -2.82 -20.18 23.86
N ILE A 72 -3.04 -20.16 22.55
CA ILE A 72 -2.55 -21.21 21.63
C ILE A 72 -1.03 -21.35 21.73
N ARG A 73 -0.30 -20.22 21.65
CA ARG A 73 1.17 -20.22 21.72
C ARG A 73 1.71 -20.70 23.08
N LYS A 74 1.01 -20.39 24.18
CA LYS A 74 1.36 -20.88 25.52
C LYS A 74 1.26 -22.40 25.57
N ASN A 75 0.15 -22.96 25.07
CA ASN A 75 -0.10 -24.39 25.02
C ASN A 75 0.92 -25.13 24.13
N GLU A 76 1.32 -24.55 22.98
CA GLU A 76 2.35 -25.12 22.11
C GLU A 76 3.71 -25.23 22.80
N ARG A 77 4.11 -24.22 23.59
CA ARG A 77 5.38 -24.23 24.33
C ARG A 77 5.40 -25.23 25.48
N GLU A 78 4.30 -25.34 26.22
CA GLU A 78 4.16 -26.33 27.30
C GLU A 78 4.29 -27.77 26.77
N LYS A 79 3.82 -28.03 25.54
CA LYS A 79 4.01 -29.31 24.84
C LYS A 79 5.47 -29.58 24.43
N VAL A 80 6.25 -28.54 24.11
CA VAL A 80 7.65 -28.67 23.66
C VAL A 80 8.63 -28.75 24.85
N GLY A 81 8.30 -28.16 26.00
CA GLY A 81 9.15 -28.16 27.20
C GLY A 81 8.92 -29.30 28.20
N GLY A 82 7.80 -30.02 28.11
CA GLY A 82 7.41 -31.07 29.08
C GLY A 82 7.65 -32.49 28.58
N ASN A 83 8.73 -33.13 29.04
CA ASN A 83 8.99 -34.56 28.81
C ASN A 83 8.21 -35.46 29.79
N ASN A 84 6.97 -35.10 30.13
CA ASN A 84 6.16 -35.84 31.10
C ASN A 84 4.93 -36.43 30.42
N ARG A 85 4.80 -37.76 30.52
CA ARG A 85 3.59 -38.52 30.21
C ARG A 85 2.45 -37.98 31.08
N VAL A 86 1.62 -37.10 30.53
CA VAL A 86 0.34 -36.71 31.12
C VAL A 86 -0.71 -37.65 30.54
N GLU A 87 -1.44 -38.33 31.42
CA GLU A 87 -2.59 -39.16 31.06
C GLU A 87 -3.55 -38.36 30.17
N GLN A 88 -3.85 -38.93 29.00
CA GLN A 88 -4.78 -38.34 28.04
C GLN A 88 -6.21 -38.42 28.60
N ASN A 89 -6.66 -37.36 29.24
CA ASN A 89 -8.09 -37.16 29.52
C ASN A 89 -8.80 -36.74 28.22
N GLU A 90 -9.99 -37.30 27.96
CA GLU A 90 -10.80 -37.04 26.75
C GLU A 90 -11.11 -35.54 26.53
N SER A 91 -11.13 -34.73 27.59
CA SER A 91 -11.28 -33.26 27.52
C SER A 91 -10.08 -32.55 26.85
N ASN A 92 -8.87 -33.10 26.94
CA ASN A 92 -7.70 -32.55 26.25
C ASN A 92 -7.72 -32.82 24.74
N ASN A 93 -8.42 -33.86 24.28
CA ASN A 93 -8.57 -34.15 22.84
C ASN A 93 -9.50 -33.14 22.15
N VAL A 94 -10.58 -32.70 22.81
CA VAL A 94 -11.49 -31.68 22.27
C VAL A 94 -10.80 -30.32 22.18
N ILE A 95 -10.10 -29.91 23.24
CA ILE A 95 -9.34 -28.64 23.28
C ILE A 95 -8.22 -28.64 22.21
N ALA A 96 -7.55 -29.78 21.99
CA ALA A 96 -6.52 -29.93 20.97
C ALA A 96 -7.08 -29.85 19.53
N GLN A 97 -8.33 -30.23 19.32
CA GLN A 97 -8.99 -30.24 18.02
C GLN A 97 -9.54 -28.85 17.66
N ASP A 98 -10.09 -28.12 18.64
CA ASP A 98 -10.55 -26.73 18.46
C ASP A 98 -9.39 -25.73 18.35
N CYS A 99 -8.28 -25.95 19.08
CA CYS A 99 -7.11 -25.07 18.98
C CYS A 99 -6.36 -25.21 17.64
N ASN A 100 -6.34 -26.39 17.04
CA ASN A 100 -5.74 -26.62 15.73
C ASN A 100 -6.62 -26.11 14.57
N ASN A 101 -7.90 -25.86 14.81
CA ASN A 101 -8.87 -25.45 13.79
C ASN A 101 -9.23 -23.95 13.84
N PHE A 102 -8.76 -23.21 14.86
CA PHE A 102 -9.02 -21.78 14.95
C PHE A 102 -8.31 -21.02 13.81
N ASN A 103 -9.12 -20.54 12.86
CA ASN A 103 -8.66 -19.74 11.74
C ASN A 103 -9.40 -18.40 11.72
N VAL A 104 -8.73 -17.34 12.16
CA VAL A 104 -9.32 -15.99 12.23
C VAL A 104 -9.81 -15.49 10.87
N HIS A 105 -9.11 -15.84 9.78
CA HIS A 105 -9.50 -15.38 8.43
C HIS A 105 -10.80 -16.03 8.00
N ARG A 106 -10.96 -17.33 8.25
CA ARG A 106 -12.22 -18.05 7.98
C ARG A 106 -13.36 -17.47 8.83
N LEU A 107 -13.14 -17.28 10.12
CA LEU A 107 -14.14 -16.70 11.03
C LEU A 107 -14.53 -15.27 10.63
N ASN A 108 -13.56 -14.44 10.23
CA ASN A 108 -13.84 -13.08 9.74
C ASN A 108 -14.60 -13.11 8.41
N TYR A 109 -14.30 -14.06 7.52
CA TYR A 109 -15.00 -14.21 6.25
C TYR A 109 -16.48 -14.60 6.44
N GLU A 110 -16.73 -15.64 7.25
CA GLU A 110 -18.08 -16.11 7.57
C GLU A 110 -18.88 -15.01 8.27
N LEU A 111 -18.31 -14.36 9.30
CA LEU A 111 -18.96 -13.26 10.00
C LEU A 111 -19.27 -12.07 9.07
N SER A 112 -18.33 -11.72 8.19
CA SER A 112 -18.54 -10.64 7.22
C SER A 112 -19.72 -10.92 6.30
N LYS A 113 -19.82 -12.14 5.75
CA LYS A 113 -20.97 -12.53 4.92
C LYS A 113 -22.29 -12.40 5.66
N GLU A 114 -22.38 -12.99 6.85
CA GLU A 114 -23.62 -12.95 7.64
C GLU A 114 -24.05 -11.53 8.00
N LEU A 115 -23.10 -10.65 8.33
CA LEU A 115 -23.40 -9.27 8.68
C LEU A 115 -23.78 -8.42 7.46
N ILE A 116 -23.16 -8.66 6.30
CA ILE A 116 -23.52 -7.99 5.04
C ILE A 116 -24.90 -8.45 4.55
N GLU A 117 -25.21 -9.75 4.65
CA GLU A 117 -26.54 -10.28 4.31
C GLU A 117 -27.63 -9.68 5.21
N HIS A 118 -27.33 -9.46 6.49
CA HIS A 118 -28.25 -8.81 7.42
C HIS A 118 -28.40 -7.31 7.17
N ASN A 119 -27.28 -6.61 6.93
CA ASN A 119 -27.23 -5.19 6.64
C ASN A 119 -26.08 -4.89 5.67
N PHE A 120 -26.39 -4.74 4.38
CA PHE A 120 -25.36 -4.50 3.38
C PHE A 120 -24.71 -3.12 3.51
N SER A 121 -25.31 -2.18 4.26
CA SER A 121 -24.71 -0.89 4.61
C SER A 121 -23.74 -0.93 5.80
N ASN A 122 -23.46 -2.11 6.33
CA ASN A 122 -22.57 -2.31 7.46
C ASN A 122 -21.09 -2.13 7.07
N PHE A 123 -20.60 -0.90 7.20
CA PHE A 123 -19.20 -0.55 6.94
C PHE A 123 -18.20 -1.48 7.65
N SER A 124 -18.44 -1.83 8.92
CA SER A 124 -17.52 -2.69 9.68
C SER A 124 -17.47 -4.12 9.16
N ALA A 125 -18.58 -4.64 8.63
CA ALA A 125 -18.62 -5.96 8.00
C ALA A 125 -17.86 -6.00 6.67
N TRP A 126 -17.93 -4.94 5.87
CA TRP A 126 -17.06 -4.78 4.70
C TRP A 126 -15.60 -4.61 5.10
N PHE A 127 -15.32 -3.85 6.16
CA PHE A 127 -13.96 -3.66 6.67
C PHE A 127 -13.32 -4.97 7.15
N LEU A 128 -14.10 -5.92 7.69
CA LEU A 128 -13.57 -7.26 8.01
C LEU A 128 -12.93 -7.94 6.80
N LYS A 129 -13.43 -7.68 5.58
CA LYS A 129 -12.86 -8.26 4.35
C LYS A 129 -11.45 -7.76 4.05
N TYR A 130 -11.04 -6.61 4.61
CA TYR A 130 -9.66 -6.15 4.54
C TYR A 130 -8.69 -7.11 5.23
N SER A 131 -9.13 -7.92 6.20
CA SER A 131 -8.24 -8.84 6.94
C SER A 131 -8.10 -10.23 6.30
N LEU A 132 -8.70 -10.44 5.13
CA LEU A 132 -8.81 -11.76 4.51
C LEU A 132 -7.61 -12.10 3.64
N LYS A 133 -7.18 -13.35 3.69
CA LYS A 133 -6.18 -13.87 2.75
C LYS A 133 -6.78 -14.05 1.37
N GLU A 134 -5.99 -13.75 0.34
CA GLU A 134 -6.38 -13.89 -1.06
C GLU A 134 -6.87 -15.30 -1.40
N SER A 135 -6.31 -16.33 -0.75
CA SER A 135 -6.71 -17.73 -0.93
C SER A 135 -8.17 -18.02 -0.57
N PHE A 136 -8.82 -17.16 0.23
CA PHE A 136 -10.24 -17.31 0.61
C PHE A 136 -11.19 -16.47 -0.24
N ILE A 137 -10.67 -15.68 -1.19
CA ILE A 137 -11.44 -14.68 -1.92
C ILE A 137 -11.49 -15.06 -3.40
N ASN A 138 -12.68 -15.37 -3.91
CA ASN A 138 -12.93 -15.37 -5.34
C ASN A 138 -13.24 -13.93 -5.78
N ILE A 139 -12.39 -13.37 -6.65
CA ILE A 139 -12.49 -11.97 -7.09
C ILE A 139 -13.82 -11.68 -7.76
N ASN A 140 -14.28 -12.58 -8.63
CA ASN A 140 -15.52 -12.37 -9.39
C ASN A 140 -16.74 -12.40 -8.47
N ASP A 141 -16.76 -13.34 -7.51
CA ASP A 141 -17.86 -13.45 -6.55
C ASP A 141 -17.92 -12.20 -5.65
N GLU A 142 -16.77 -11.69 -5.22
CA GLU A 142 -16.70 -10.47 -4.41
C GLU A 142 -17.08 -9.23 -5.22
N LEU A 143 -16.59 -9.07 -6.46
CA LEU A 143 -17.02 -7.98 -7.33
C LEU A 143 -18.53 -8.02 -7.57
N ASN A 144 -19.10 -9.19 -7.83
CA ASN A 144 -20.54 -9.35 -8.01
C ASN A 144 -21.31 -8.97 -6.74
N LEU A 145 -20.84 -9.39 -5.57
CA LEU A 145 -21.45 -9.01 -4.28
C LEU A 145 -21.44 -7.50 -4.08
N ILE A 146 -20.28 -6.85 -4.31
CA ILE A 146 -20.10 -5.41 -4.15
C ILE A 146 -21.00 -4.65 -5.13
N LYS A 147 -21.01 -5.07 -6.41
CA LYS A 147 -21.85 -4.47 -7.45
C LYS A 147 -23.32 -4.56 -7.09
N ASN A 148 -23.81 -5.75 -6.74
CA ASN A 148 -25.21 -5.92 -6.36
C ASN A 148 -25.60 -4.99 -5.21
N ALA A 149 -24.73 -4.80 -4.21
CA ALA A 149 -24.97 -3.84 -3.13
C ALA A 149 -24.99 -2.40 -3.65
N ILE A 150 -24.01 -1.98 -4.46
CA ILE A 150 -23.92 -0.63 -5.03
C ILE A 150 -25.12 -0.29 -5.93
N PHE A 151 -25.57 -1.23 -6.76
CA PHE A 151 -26.75 -1.04 -7.61
C PHE A 151 -28.06 -1.02 -6.80
N THR A 152 -28.05 -1.57 -5.57
CA THR A 152 -29.21 -1.52 -4.67
C THR A 152 -29.29 -0.18 -3.94
N ASP A 153 -28.17 0.33 -3.42
CA ASP A 153 -28.09 1.67 -2.84
C ASP A 153 -26.82 2.41 -3.33
N PRO A 154 -26.92 3.16 -4.44
CA PRO A 154 -25.80 3.88 -5.01
C PRO A 154 -25.33 5.04 -4.13
N PHE A 155 -26.09 5.46 -3.12
CA PHE A 155 -25.70 6.58 -2.25
C PHE A 155 -25.03 6.12 -0.95
N ASP A 156 -24.84 4.82 -0.74
CA ASP A 156 -24.09 4.31 0.40
C ASP A 156 -22.58 4.44 0.20
N GLN A 157 -21.99 5.43 0.88
CA GLN A 157 -20.56 5.71 0.87
C GLN A 157 -19.69 4.49 1.21
N SER A 158 -20.15 3.64 2.13
CA SER A 158 -19.40 2.48 2.66
C SER A 158 -19.06 1.50 1.54
N LEU A 159 -20.03 1.26 0.66
CA LEU A 159 -19.91 0.32 -0.45
C LEU A 159 -18.86 0.81 -1.46
N TRP A 160 -18.90 2.10 -1.77
CA TRP A 160 -17.96 2.71 -2.70
C TRP A 160 -16.53 2.81 -2.14
N GLU A 161 -16.39 3.05 -0.83
CA GLU A 161 -15.09 2.98 -0.17
C GLU A 161 -14.49 1.58 -0.22
N PHE A 162 -15.29 0.55 0.08
CA PHE A 162 -14.84 -0.83 -0.05
C PHE A 162 -14.52 -1.21 -1.50
N TYR A 163 -15.35 -0.78 -2.45
CA TYR A 163 -15.14 -1.04 -3.87
C TYR A 163 -13.85 -0.41 -4.39
N ARG A 164 -13.59 0.87 -4.08
CA ARG A 164 -12.32 1.52 -4.43
C ARG A 164 -11.14 0.85 -3.74
N TRP A 165 -11.27 0.43 -2.48
CA TRP A 165 -10.21 -0.33 -1.84
C TRP A 165 -9.94 -1.64 -2.57
N PHE A 166 -11.00 -2.37 -2.93
CA PHE A 166 -10.92 -3.65 -3.63
C PHE A 166 -10.27 -3.50 -5.02
N LEU A 167 -10.63 -2.46 -5.76
CA LEU A 167 -10.07 -2.17 -7.09
C LEU A 167 -8.64 -1.64 -7.04
N PHE A 168 -8.31 -0.81 -6.05
CA PHE A 168 -7.13 0.05 -6.10
C PHE A 168 -6.16 -0.12 -4.93
N GLN A 169 -6.63 -0.34 -3.71
CA GLN A 169 -5.78 -0.31 -2.51
C GLN A 169 -5.34 -1.68 -2.02
N LYS A 170 -5.81 -2.77 -2.65
CA LYS A 170 -5.19 -4.10 -2.52
C LYS A 170 -3.87 -4.19 -3.35
N GLY A 171 -3.06 -3.13 -3.25
CA GLY A 171 -1.76 -2.98 -3.89
C GLY A 171 -0.63 -3.60 -3.07
N ASN A 172 0.46 -3.96 -3.73
CA ASN A 172 1.60 -4.75 -3.22
C ASN A 172 2.02 -4.42 -1.78
N TYR A 173 1.96 -5.42 -0.89
CA TYR A 173 2.56 -5.36 0.47
C TYR A 173 4.09 -5.34 0.44
N LYS A 174 4.70 -5.79 -0.66
CA LYS A 174 6.15 -5.70 -0.87
C LYS A 174 6.48 -4.32 -1.44
N GLU A 175 7.47 -3.66 -0.87
CA GLU A 175 8.05 -2.50 -1.53
C GLU A 175 8.70 -2.93 -2.85
N GLU A 176 8.65 -2.05 -3.82
CA GLU A 176 9.40 -2.18 -5.06
C GLU A 176 10.29 -0.95 -5.21
N ILE A 177 11.48 -1.16 -5.77
CA ILE A 177 12.28 -0.03 -6.23
C ILE A 177 11.53 0.56 -7.42
N PHE A 178 11.16 1.81 -7.26
CA PHE A 178 10.31 2.52 -8.20
C PHE A 178 11.09 2.91 -9.45
N PHE A 179 12.26 3.52 -9.26
CA PHE A 179 13.30 3.59 -10.28
C PHE A 179 14.68 3.70 -9.64
N ILE A 180 15.69 3.44 -10.45
CA ILE A 180 17.09 3.67 -10.10
C ILE A 180 17.75 4.59 -11.13
N LEU A 181 18.70 5.40 -10.67
CA LEU A 181 19.45 6.37 -11.48
C LEU A 181 20.94 6.06 -11.38
N LEU A 182 21.68 5.97 -12.50
CA LEU A 182 23.14 5.81 -12.48
C LEU A 182 23.82 7.13 -12.85
N GLN A 183 24.47 7.79 -11.90
CA GLN A 183 25.20 9.03 -12.18
C GLN A 183 26.50 9.07 -11.37
N ASP A 184 27.60 9.48 -12.01
CA ASP A 184 28.90 9.70 -11.36
C ASP A 184 29.35 8.53 -10.48
N ASN A 185 29.32 7.31 -11.07
CA ASN A 185 29.65 6.05 -10.39
C ASN A 185 28.84 5.78 -9.12
N SER A 186 27.63 6.33 -9.07
CA SER A 186 26.69 6.20 -7.95
C SER A 186 25.32 5.76 -8.47
N ILE A 187 24.68 4.83 -7.77
CA ILE A 187 23.31 4.40 -8.04
C ILE A 187 22.39 5.04 -7.01
N TYR A 188 21.36 5.74 -7.46
CA TYR A 188 20.35 6.35 -6.62
C TYR A 188 19.09 5.50 -6.69
N PHE A 189 18.58 5.09 -5.54
CA PHE A 189 17.39 4.29 -5.36
C PHE A 189 16.22 5.17 -4.96
N PHE A 190 15.16 5.09 -5.74
CA PHE A 190 13.89 5.74 -5.47
C PHE A 190 12.85 4.69 -5.16
N PHE A 191 12.08 4.96 -4.11
CA PHE A 191 11.04 4.06 -3.63
C PHE A 191 9.69 4.74 -3.77
N GLN A 192 8.66 3.93 -4.00
CA GLN A 192 7.29 4.45 -4.16
C GLN A 192 6.73 4.92 -2.81
N ASN A 193 7.06 4.22 -1.73
CA ASN A 193 6.60 4.56 -0.38
C ASN A 193 7.73 5.07 0.50
N LEU A 194 7.34 5.62 1.66
CA LEU A 194 8.26 6.03 2.71
C LEU A 194 8.96 4.80 3.31
N VAL A 195 10.23 4.64 2.97
CA VAL A 195 11.09 3.56 3.48
C VAL A 195 12.38 4.09 4.07
N LYS A 196 12.83 3.40 5.12
CA LYS A 196 14.15 3.57 5.71
C LYS A 196 15.02 2.37 5.38
N VAL A 197 15.93 2.49 4.42
CA VAL A 197 16.90 1.44 4.08
C VAL A 197 17.92 1.27 5.22
N ASN A 198 18.13 0.04 5.66
CA ASN A 198 19.23 -0.36 6.51
C ASN A 198 20.50 -0.46 5.66
N VAL A 199 21.24 0.64 5.60
CA VAL A 199 22.47 0.76 4.81
C VAL A 199 23.58 -0.18 5.26
N ASP A 200 23.63 -0.54 6.55
CA ASP A 200 24.68 -1.39 7.12
C ASP A 200 24.53 -2.84 6.68
N LYS A 201 23.28 -3.29 6.48
CA LYS A 201 22.97 -4.66 6.04
C LYS A 201 22.85 -4.78 4.52
N SER A 202 22.66 -3.66 3.83
CA SER A 202 22.44 -3.62 2.38
C SER A 202 23.75 -3.74 1.59
N LYS A 203 23.79 -4.67 0.63
CA LYS A 203 25.02 -5.03 -0.10
C LYS A 203 24.83 -5.10 -1.60
N CYS A 204 25.93 -4.92 -2.34
CA CYS A 204 26.00 -5.04 -3.79
C CYS A 204 26.94 -6.18 -4.19
N TYR A 205 26.56 -6.98 -5.18
CA TYR A 205 27.33 -8.10 -5.69
C TYR A 205 27.45 -8.05 -7.22
N ASN A 206 28.55 -8.57 -7.77
CA ASN A 206 28.72 -8.76 -9.21
C ASN A 206 28.15 -10.11 -9.69
N LEU A 207 28.30 -10.43 -10.98
CA LEU A 207 27.86 -11.71 -11.57
C LEU A 207 28.46 -12.94 -10.87
N ASN A 208 29.69 -12.83 -10.37
CA ASN A 208 30.41 -13.90 -9.69
C ASN A 208 30.05 -14.00 -8.20
N SER A 209 29.03 -13.25 -7.74
CA SER A 209 28.65 -13.13 -6.32
C SER A 209 29.74 -12.52 -5.42
N GLU A 210 30.69 -11.78 -6.00
CA GLU A 210 31.68 -11.04 -5.23
C GLU A 210 31.10 -9.68 -4.81
N GLU A 211 31.30 -9.32 -3.54
CA GLU A 211 30.79 -8.06 -2.98
C GLU A 211 31.54 -6.86 -3.56
N ILE A 212 30.80 -5.92 -4.13
CA ILE A 212 31.32 -4.64 -4.57
C ILE A 212 31.25 -3.67 -3.39
N SER A 213 32.41 -3.31 -2.87
CA SER A 213 32.51 -2.35 -1.78
C SER A 213 32.20 -0.93 -2.26
N GLY A 214 31.40 -0.21 -1.47
CA GLY A 214 31.01 1.17 -1.71
C GLY A 214 30.47 1.83 -0.45
N VAL A 215 30.13 3.11 -0.57
CA VAL A 215 29.58 3.92 0.51
C VAL A 215 28.12 4.20 0.23
N TRP A 216 27.27 3.91 1.22
CA TRP A 216 25.87 4.30 1.21
C TRP A 216 25.70 5.71 1.76
N ASN A 217 24.93 6.52 1.05
CA ASN A 217 24.48 7.85 1.45
C ASN A 217 22.95 7.92 1.36
N LYS A 218 22.38 8.97 1.94
CA LYS A 218 20.97 9.30 1.82
C LYS A 218 20.80 10.80 1.63
N GLN A 219 19.85 11.20 0.80
CA GLN A 219 19.45 12.59 0.62
C GLN A 219 18.01 12.74 1.12
N LEU A 220 17.80 13.64 2.07
CA LEU A 220 16.48 13.92 2.61
C LEU A 220 15.62 14.60 1.54
N ILE A 221 14.42 14.07 1.34
CA ILE A 221 13.36 14.74 0.59
C ILE A 221 12.54 15.52 1.62
N THR A 222 12.80 16.81 1.73
CA THR A 222 12.03 17.70 2.60
C THR A 222 10.61 17.83 2.05
N MET A 223 9.66 17.19 2.73
CA MET A 223 8.23 17.46 2.57
C MET A 223 7.85 18.51 3.63
N ASN A 224 6.98 19.46 3.30
CA ASN A 224 6.32 20.32 4.28
C ASN A 224 5.40 19.47 5.17
N ASN A 225 6.00 18.72 6.09
CA ASN A 225 5.30 17.77 6.95
C ASN A 225 5.32 18.33 8.38
N PRO A 226 4.16 18.69 8.96
CA PRO A 226 4.07 19.30 10.30
C PRO A 226 4.39 18.31 11.45
N LEU A 227 4.73 17.06 11.13
CA LEU A 227 5.07 16.00 12.07
C LEU A 227 6.46 15.47 11.70
N ASP A 228 7.49 15.86 12.47
CA ASP A 228 8.92 15.48 12.33
C ASP A 228 9.22 13.96 12.38
N ASN A 229 8.20 13.11 12.31
CA ASN A 229 8.30 11.67 12.57
C ASN A 229 8.40 10.81 11.30
N LEU A 230 8.44 11.40 10.11
CA LEU A 230 8.45 10.68 8.83
C LEU A 230 9.52 11.26 7.89
N GLU A 231 10.67 10.59 7.83
CA GLU A 231 11.77 10.97 6.95
C GLU A 231 11.69 10.19 5.62
N SER A 232 11.59 10.89 4.49
CA SER A 232 11.69 10.30 3.15
C SER A 232 13.10 10.53 2.59
N TYR A 233 13.72 9.51 2.02
CA TYR A 233 15.09 9.57 1.52
C TYR A 233 15.24 9.00 0.12
N VAL A 234 16.08 9.65 -0.70
CA VAL A 234 16.75 9.00 -1.83
C VAL A 234 18.00 8.32 -1.29
N TYR A 235 18.14 7.02 -1.53
CA TYR A 235 19.32 6.26 -1.08
C TYR A 235 20.34 6.17 -2.20
N ILE A 236 21.61 6.37 -1.87
CA ILE A 236 22.69 6.49 -2.87
C ILE A 236 23.76 5.45 -2.53
N PHE A 237 24.08 4.57 -3.47
CA PHE A 237 25.24 3.70 -3.38
C PHE A 237 26.35 4.20 -4.29
N LYS A 238 27.46 4.67 -3.71
CA LYS A 238 28.64 5.10 -4.46
C LYS A 238 29.71 4.01 -4.39
N ALA A 239 30.07 3.44 -5.54
CA ALA A 239 31.13 2.44 -5.58
C ALA A 239 32.49 3.07 -5.26
N ASN A 240 33.36 2.30 -4.59
CA ASN A 240 34.73 2.75 -4.30
C ASN A 240 35.49 3.04 -5.60
N GLU A 241 36.46 3.96 -5.57
CA GLU A 241 37.20 4.42 -6.78
C GLU A 241 37.87 3.30 -7.59
N LYS A 242 38.12 2.14 -6.97
CA LYS A 242 38.67 0.94 -7.62
C LYS A 242 37.68 0.25 -8.57
N PHE A 243 36.39 0.51 -8.41
CA PHE A 243 35.31 -0.11 -9.18
C PHE A 243 34.62 0.95 -10.02
N SER A 244 34.59 0.75 -11.34
CA SER A 244 33.73 1.53 -12.24
C SER A 244 32.47 0.72 -12.52
N LEU A 245 31.32 1.20 -12.05
CA LEU A 245 30.02 0.56 -12.25
C LEU A 245 29.70 0.36 -13.74
N SER A 246 30.26 1.20 -14.62
CA SER A 246 30.13 1.08 -16.08
C SER A 246 30.77 -0.19 -16.68
N HIS A 247 31.70 -0.84 -15.98
CA HIS A 247 32.39 -2.04 -16.47
C HIS A 247 31.70 -3.34 -16.08
N PHE A 248 30.68 -3.28 -15.22
CA PHE A 248 29.94 -4.47 -14.83
C PHE A 248 28.81 -4.73 -15.83
N THR A 249 28.67 -5.99 -16.23
CA THR A 249 27.55 -6.46 -17.05
C THR A 249 26.34 -6.82 -16.19
N TYR A 250 26.54 -7.01 -14.89
CA TYR A 250 25.50 -7.39 -13.94
C TYR A 250 25.85 -6.92 -12.52
N LEU A 251 24.86 -6.41 -11.80
CA LEU A 251 24.92 -6.07 -10.38
C LEU A 251 23.69 -6.61 -9.67
N LYS A 252 23.87 -7.10 -8.44
CA LYS A 252 22.80 -7.57 -7.57
C LYS A 252 22.84 -6.81 -6.25
N PHE A 253 21.80 -6.06 -5.98
CA PHE A 253 21.60 -5.37 -4.72
C PHE A 253 20.71 -6.20 -3.81
N SER A 254 21.20 -6.51 -2.62
CA SER A 254 20.39 -7.07 -1.53
C SER A 254 20.14 -5.95 -0.54
N LEU A 255 19.02 -5.25 -0.68
CA LEU A 255 18.66 -4.13 0.18
C LEU A 255 17.79 -4.61 1.32
N TYR A 256 18.08 -4.14 2.52
CA TYR A 256 17.25 -4.32 3.69
C TYR A 256 16.60 -3.00 4.06
N TYR A 257 15.32 -3.00 4.38
CA TYR A 257 14.58 -1.76 4.63
C TYR A 257 13.48 -1.93 5.66
N PHE A 258 13.15 -0.83 6.32
CA PHE A 258 11.99 -0.67 7.18
C PHE A 258 10.95 0.16 6.43
N LYS A 259 9.70 -0.28 6.39
CA LYS A 259 8.61 0.47 5.78
C LYS A 259 7.64 0.91 6.85
N TYR A 260 7.28 2.19 6.82
CA TYR A 260 6.24 2.74 7.66
C TYR A 260 4.90 2.46 6.94
N ASN A 261 3.93 1.84 7.64
CA ASN A 261 2.59 1.47 7.14
C ASN A 261 2.40 0.10 6.44
N ILE A 262 3.21 -0.93 6.73
CA ILE A 262 2.82 -2.29 6.32
C ILE A 262 1.73 -2.83 7.25
N TYR A 263 0.51 -2.89 6.74
CA TYR A 263 -0.49 -3.82 7.22
C TYR A 263 -0.21 -5.18 6.57
N GLU A 264 0.56 -6.04 7.22
CA GLU A 264 0.59 -7.46 6.86
C GLU A 264 -0.70 -8.07 7.39
N HIS A 265 -1.60 -8.53 6.50
CA HIS A 265 -2.85 -9.20 6.86
C HIS A 265 -2.66 -10.35 7.87
N ASP A 266 -1.44 -10.90 7.95
CA ASP A 266 -1.05 -12.05 8.76
C ASP A 266 -0.33 -11.69 10.08
N LYS A 267 0.05 -10.43 10.28
CA LYS A 267 0.79 -9.99 11.49
C LYS A 267 -0.02 -8.97 12.27
N ILE A 268 -0.63 -9.44 13.35
CA ILE A 268 -1.20 -8.56 14.37
C ILE A 268 -0.05 -8.11 15.28
N ASN A 269 0.23 -6.80 15.29
CA ASN A 269 1.33 -6.22 16.06
C ASN A 269 0.86 -5.92 17.49
N TYR A 270 1.48 -6.57 18.48
CA TYR A 270 1.11 -6.48 19.91
C TYR A 270 2.08 -5.65 20.76
N GLY A 271 3.12 -5.04 20.16
CA GLY A 271 4.31 -4.53 20.87
C GLY A 271 4.10 -3.33 21.82
N LYS A 272 2.98 -2.62 21.73
CA LYS A 272 2.62 -1.51 22.64
C LYS A 272 1.17 -1.60 23.11
N ASN A 273 0.73 -2.82 23.42
CA ASN A 273 -0.69 -3.12 23.54
C ASN A 273 -1.12 -3.31 25.00
N ILE A 274 -2.40 -3.06 25.28
CA ILE A 274 -3.07 -3.22 26.59
C ILE A 274 -2.98 -4.65 27.16
N LEU A 275 -2.44 -5.60 26.39
CA LEU A 275 -2.29 -7.02 26.72
C LEU A 275 -0.85 -7.39 27.18
N GLN A 276 0.05 -6.42 27.31
CA GLN A 276 1.46 -6.67 27.65
C GLN A 276 1.66 -7.43 28.98
N ASP A 277 0.77 -7.22 29.95
CA ASP A 277 0.76 -7.92 31.25
C ASP A 277 0.41 -9.41 31.16
N LEU A 278 -0.12 -9.88 30.02
CA LEU A 278 -0.28 -11.30 29.71
C LEU A 278 1.02 -11.93 29.17
N LEU A 279 2.00 -11.10 28.80
CA LEU A 279 3.26 -11.52 28.16
C LEU A 279 4.41 -11.64 29.17
N THR A 280 4.28 -11.14 30.41
CA THR A 280 5.34 -11.21 31.44
C THR A 280 5.69 -12.65 31.83
N GLY A 281 6.97 -13.02 31.72
CA GLY A 281 7.49 -14.38 32.02
C GLY A 281 7.79 -15.23 30.78
N CYS A 282 7.40 -14.75 29.61
CA CYS A 282 7.91 -15.23 28.34
C CYS A 282 9.00 -14.26 27.88
N ASP A 283 10.14 -14.77 27.39
CA ASP A 283 11.11 -13.96 26.65
C ASP A 283 10.46 -13.46 25.35
N TYR A 284 9.61 -12.44 25.48
CA TYR A 284 9.15 -11.58 24.42
C TYR A 284 10.04 -10.33 24.39
N SER A 285 11.35 -10.52 24.59
CA SER A 285 12.34 -9.63 24.03
C SER A 285 12.26 -9.77 22.50
N LEU A 286 11.19 -9.21 21.94
CA LEU A 286 11.20 -8.73 20.59
C LEU A 286 12.42 -7.81 20.55
N LYS A 287 13.52 -8.27 19.95
CA LYS A 287 14.47 -7.34 19.36
C LYS A 287 13.69 -6.62 18.26
N GLU A 288 12.86 -5.65 18.66
CA GLU A 288 11.90 -4.92 17.82
C GLU A 288 12.60 -4.27 16.62
N GLU A 289 13.91 -4.04 16.72
CA GLU A 289 14.72 -3.42 15.68
C GLU A 289 14.83 -4.25 14.40
N ASN A 290 14.67 -5.59 14.42
CA ASN A 290 14.85 -6.43 13.23
C ASN A 290 13.56 -7.10 12.72
N GLN A 291 12.42 -6.95 13.42
CA GLN A 291 11.20 -7.68 13.09
C GLN A 291 10.41 -7.06 11.93
N PHE A 292 10.69 -5.79 11.62
CA PHE A 292 10.11 -5.02 10.52
C PHE A 292 11.11 -4.74 9.40
N GLU A 293 12.23 -5.47 9.41
CA GLU A 293 13.22 -5.39 8.35
C GLU A 293 12.85 -6.35 7.23
N TYR A 294 12.51 -5.77 6.09
CA TYR A 294 12.22 -6.48 4.85
C TYR A 294 13.48 -6.52 3.99
N SER A 295 13.54 -7.47 3.06
CA SER A 295 14.58 -7.47 2.04
C SER A 295 13.97 -7.40 0.65
N ILE A 296 14.63 -6.63 -0.22
CA ILE A 296 14.41 -6.62 -1.65
C ILE A 296 15.72 -6.98 -2.33
N VAL A 297 15.65 -8.00 -3.17
CA VAL A 297 16.77 -8.36 -4.06
C VAL A 297 16.46 -7.72 -5.40
N TYR A 298 17.35 -6.82 -5.82
CA TYR A 298 17.23 -6.09 -7.06
C TYR A 298 18.40 -6.39 -7.97
N GLU A 299 18.13 -6.92 -9.15
CA GLU A 299 19.14 -7.37 -10.09
C GLU A 299 19.17 -6.45 -11.31
N ILE A 300 20.34 -5.86 -11.57
CA ILE A 300 20.62 -5.00 -12.72
C ILE A 300 21.44 -5.82 -13.70
N ASN A 301 20.86 -6.13 -14.86
CA ASN A 301 21.60 -6.71 -15.97
C ASN A 301 21.82 -5.66 -17.07
N PHE A 302 23.07 -5.23 -17.23
CA PHE A 302 23.50 -4.22 -18.19
C PHE A 302 23.49 -4.71 -19.64
N GLN A 303 23.28 -6.02 -19.89
CA GLN A 303 23.15 -6.57 -21.25
C GLN A 303 21.69 -6.68 -21.70
N TYR A 304 20.76 -6.81 -20.76
CA TYR A 304 19.32 -6.88 -21.01
C TYR A 304 18.58 -5.64 -20.49
N PHE A 305 19.23 -4.47 -20.56
CA PHE A 305 18.68 -3.17 -20.10
C PHE A 305 17.28 -2.87 -20.64
N SER A 306 16.96 -3.29 -21.87
CA SER A 306 15.64 -3.10 -22.47
C SER A 306 14.52 -3.94 -21.84
N LYS A 307 14.89 -4.97 -21.06
CA LYS A 307 13.98 -5.97 -20.45
C LYS A 307 13.91 -5.87 -18.92
N ASN A 308 14.60 -4.91 -18.29
CA ASN A 308 14.54 -4.71 -16.84
C ASN A 308 13.42 -3.73 -16.50
N GLU A 309 12.42 -4.19 -15.74
CA GLU A 309 11.16 -3.47 -15.51
C GLU A 309 11.32 -2.17 -14.69
N HIS A 310 12.38 -2.01 -13.88
CA HIS A 310 12.54 -0.84 -12.99
C HIS A 310 13.80 0.02 -13.21
N PHE A 311 14.56 -0.21 -14.29
CA PHE A 311 15.82 0.53 -14.53
C PHE A 311 15.99 1.00 -15.97
N LYS A 312 15.59 2.23 -16.25
CA LYS A 312 16.02 2.95 -17.44
C LYS A 312 16.15 4.44 -17.13
N LEU A 313 17.30 4.94 -16.64
CA LEU A 313 17.84 6.24 -17.07
C LEU A 313 19.21 6.60 -16.45
N LEU A 314 20.07 7.13 -17.35
CA LEU A 314 21.36 7.82 -17.18
C LEU A 314 22.60 7.06 -17.66
N GLN A 315 22.72 7.02 -18.98
CA GLN A 315 24.01 7.00 -19.64
C GLN A 315 24.13 8.25 -20.49
N ASP A 316 24.23 9.44 -19.86
CA ASP A 316 25.10 10.54 -20.30
C ASP A 316 24.76 11.85 -19.59
N TYR A 317 25.61 12.26 -18.64
CA TYR A 317 25.71 13.66 -18.19
C TYR A 317 27.15 14.18 -18.23
N ASN A 318 27.84 13.89 -19.35
CA ASN A 318 29.13 14.46 -19.76
C ASN A 318 30.38 13.66 -19.38
N ASN A 319 30.75 12.73 -20.25
CA ASN A 319 32.17 12.53 -20.58
C ASN A 319 32.51 12.94 -22.01
N LYS A 320 31.84 13.97 -22.55
CA LYS A 320 32.30 14.66 -23.78
C LYS A 320 32.11 16.18 -23.68
N ASN A 321 32.85 16.79 -22.78
CA ASN A 321 33.41 18.12 -23.03
C ASN A 321 34.84 18.21 -22.49
N ARG A 322 35.78 17.55 -23.19
CA ARG A 322 37.16 18.04 -23.37
C ARG A 322 37.88 17.29 -24.52
N LYS A 323 37.72 17.89 -25.71
CA LYS A 323 38.65 17.98 -26.85
C LYS A 323 39.04 16.70 -27.65
N SER A 324 38.80 16.85 -28.96
CA SER A 324 39.39 16.17 -30.14
C SER A 324 39.19 14.67 -30.29
N CYS A 325 38.29 14.26 -31.19
CA CYS A 325 38.68 13.77 -32.53
C CYS A 325 37.46 13.30 -33.33
N ARG A 326 37.48 13.62 -34.62
CA ARG A 326 36.46 13.30 -35.63
C ARG A 326 36.31 11.79 -35.79
N PHE A 327 35.10 11.27 -35.67
CA PHE A 327 34.69 10.06 -36.40
C PHE A 327 33.27 10.26 -36.95
N SER A 328 33.23 10.48 -38.25
CA SER A 328 32.06 10.37 -39.10
C SER A 328 31.98 8.95 -39.66
N SER A 329 30.91 8.22 -39.34
CA SER A 329 30.17 7.41 -40.33
C SER A 329 29.00 6.68 -39.68
N LYS A 330 27.83 7.34 -39.78
CA LYS A 330 26.49 6.78 -40.01
C LYS A 330 26.31 5.28 -39.72
N LYS A 331 25.70 4.99 -38.57
CA LYS A 331 24.54 4.08 -38.46
C LYS A 331 23.66 4.61 -37.34
N ASP A 332 22.47 4.99 -37.74
CA ASP A 332 21.46 5.71 -36.97
C ASP A 332 20.94 4.87 -35.80
N CYS A 333 21.22 5.31 -34.58
CA CYS A 333 20.58 4.87 -33.34
C CYS A 333 19.38 5.78 -33.03
N THR A 334 18.51 5.99 -34.01
CA THR A 334 17.49 7.06 -34.03
C THR A 334 16.19 6.72 -33.30
N ASN A 335 16.18 5.86 -32.29
CA ASN A 335 14.95 5.71 -31.48
C ASN A 335 15.12 5.08 -30.09
N ILE A 336 16.12 5.54 -29.33
CA ILE A 336 16.32 5.10 -27.93
C ILE A 336 15.22 5.68 -27.01
N TYR A 337 14.54 6.75 -27.42
CA TYR A 337 13.50 7.40 -26.61
C TYR A 337 12.06 6.91 -26.91
N ALA A 338 11.73 6.49 -28.15
CA ALA A 338 10.38 5.96 -28.44
C ALA A 338 10.06 4.68 -27.66
N SER A 339 11.07 3.80 -27.48
CA SER A 339 10.95 2.57 -26.70
C SER A 339 10.99 2.79 -25.18
N LEU A 340 11.25 4.01 -24.72
CA LEU A 340 11.13 4.43 -23.32
C LEU A 340 9.70 4.93 -23.04
N TYR A 341 9.07 5.64 -23.98
CA TYR A 341 7.72 6.19 -23.83
C TYR A 341 6.60 5.19 -24.11
N GLU A 342 6.78 4.25 -25.06
CA GLU A 342 5.94 3.05 -25.06
C GLU A 342 6.07 2.38 -23.69
N TYR A 343 7.30 2.23 -23.17
CA TYR A 343 7.50 1.52 -21.92
C TYR A 343 6.96 2.26 -20.70
N ILE A 344 6.98 3.59 -20.61
CA ILE A 344 6.40 4.36 -19.49
C ILE A 344 4.86 4.39 -19.57
N ASN A 345 4.29 4.48 -20.79
CA ASN A 345 2.86 4.29 -20.99
C ASN A 345 2.42 2.82 -20.79
N TYR A 346 3.31 1.84 -20.99
CA TYR A 346 3.06 0.42 -20.72
C TYR A 346 3.42 0.01 -19.28
N SER A 347 4.30 0.73 -18.60
CA SER A 347 4.88 0.34 -17.30
C SER A 347 4.09 0.87 -16.11
N ASN A 348 2.82 1.27 -16.33
CA ASN A 348 1.78 1.17 -15.31
C ASN A 348 2.31 1.63 -13.94
N ILE A 349 2.98 2.81 -13.92
CA ILE A 349 3.83 3.23 -12.81
C ILE A 349 2.89 3.60 -11.65
N LEU A 350 2.56 2.52 -10.95
CA LEU A 350 1.49 2.24 -10.02
C LEU A 350 0.56 3.40 -9.64
N LEU A 351 -0.43 3.70 -10.48
CA LEU A 351 -1.78 3.80 -9.91
C LEU A 351 -2.10 2.40 -9.44
N SER A 352 -1.84 2.07 -8.18
CA SER A 352 -2.04 0.72 -7.66
C SER A 352 -3.41 0.22 -8.12
N THR A 353 -3.41 -0.68 -9.09
CA THR A 353 -4.52 -1.56 -9.33
C THR A 353 -4.26 -2.74 -8.41
N ALA A 354 -5.31 -3.30 -7.83
CA ALA A 354 -5.13 -4.54 -7.10
C ALA A 354 -4.46 -5.57 -8.04
N ARG A 355 -3.62 -6.47 -7.49
CA ARG A 355 -2.88 -7.48 -8.29
C ARG A 355 -3.72 -8.25 -9.32
N ASN A 356 -5.02 -8.32 -9.07
CA ASN A 356 -5.98 -9.09 -9.83
C ASN A 356 -6.82 -8.22 -10.81
N MET A 357 -6.46 -6.95 -10.97
CA MET A 357 -7.17 -6.00 -11.83
C MET A 357 -6.32 -5.68 -13.06
N ASP A 358 -6.87 -5.98 -14.24
CA ASP A 358 -6.29 -5.62 -15.53
C ASP A 358 -7.09 -4.51 -16.23
N PHE A 359 -6.57 -4.03 -17.36
CA PHE A 359 -7.22 -2.98 -18.15
C PHE A 359 -8.60 -3.39 -18.70
N GLY A 360 -8.79 -4.67 -19.04
CA GLY A 360 -10.07 -5.16 -19.57
C GLY A 360 -11.15 -5.13 -18.49
N LEU A 361 -10.82 -5.57 -17.28
CA LEU A 361 -11.71 -5.52 -16.13
C LEU A 361 -12.03 -4.07 -15.77
N LEU A 362 -11.05 -3.17 -15.70
CA LEU A 362 -11.30 -1.74 -15.45
C LEU A 362 -12.23 -1.09 -16.49
N GLN A 363 -12.11 -1.48 -17.77
CA GLN A 363 -13.03 -1.02 -18.82
C GLN A 363 -14.45 -1.54 -18.59
N SER A 364 -14.60 -2.81 -18.22
CA SER A 364 -15.91 -3.38 -17.86
C SER A 364 -16.52 -2.69 -16.63
N GLU A 365 -15.73 -2.44 -15.57
CA GLU A 365 -16.17 -1.68 -14.40
C GLU A 365 -16.61 -0.26 -14.77
N LEU A 366 -15.86 0.41 -15.67
CA LEU A 366 -16.21 1.74 -16.16
C LEU A 366 -17.56 1.74 -16.91
N GLU A 367 -17.82 0.73 -17.74
CA GLU A 367 -19.10 0.56 -18.44
C GLU A 367 -20.26 0.43 -17.46
N GLN A 368 -20.10 -0.42 -16.44
CA GLN A 368 -21.14 -0.60 -15.41
C GLN A 368 -21.40 0.68 -14.60
N ILE A 369 -20.35 1.44 -14.27
CA ILE A 369 -20.53 2.73 -13.59
C ILE A 369 -21.20 3.75 -14.51
N ASN A 370 -20.95 3.72 -15.82
CA ASN A 370 -21.65 4.58 -16.77
C ASN A 370 -23.15 4.24 -16.85
N GLU A 371 -23.52 2.97 -16.83
CA GLU A 371 -24.92 2.53 -16.76
C GLU A 371 -25.60 3.02 -15.48
N LEU A 372 -24.92 2.90 -14.33
CA LEU A 372 -25.43 3.42 -13.05
C LEU A 372 -25.60 4.94 -13.09
N LEU A 373 -24.62 5.68 -13.61
CA LEU A 373 -24.67 7.14 -13.73
C LEU A 373 -25.69 7.63 -14.77
N TYR A 374 -26.10 6.79 -15.71
CA TYR A 374 -27.21 7.10 -16.61
C TYR A 374 -28.53 7.22 -15.84
N LEU A 375 -28.71 6.39 -14.80
CA LEU A 375 -29.88 6.43 -13.93
C LEU A 375 -29.71 7.45 -12.79
N GLU A 376 -28.55 7.45 -12.13
CA GLU A 376 -28.26 8.21 -10.91
C GLU A 376 -27.12 9.21 -11.15
N SER A 377 -27.37 10.17 -12.04
CA SER A 377 -26.35 11.11 -12.55
C SER A 377 -25.68 11.99 -11.50
N ASN A 378 -26.31 12.18 -10.33
CA ASN A 378 -25.81 12.97 -9.21
C ASN A 378 -25.17 12.11 -8.10
N CYS A 379 -24.98 10.80 -8.32
CA CYS A 379 -24.26 9.98 -7.35
C CYS A 379 -22.76 10.35 -7.33
N LYS A 380 -22.37 11.19 -6.37
CA LYS A 380 -20.98 11.64 -6.24
C LYS A 380 -19.97 10.51 -6.05
N PHE A 381 -20.37 9.42 -5.40
CA PHE A 381 -19.48 8.28 -5.14
C PHE A 381 -19.20 7.48 -6.41
N ALA A 382 -20.20 7.35 -7.29
CA ALA A 382 -20.05 6.78 -8.63
C ALA A 382 -19.18 7.67 -9.51
N LEU A 383 -19.42 8.99 -9.52
CA LEU A 383 -18.60 9.97 -10.24
C LEU A 383 -17.14 9.94 -9.77
N PHE A 384 -16.91 9.88 -8.46
CA PHE A 384 -15.57 9.79 -7.88
C PHE A 384 -14.86 8.49 -8.28
N THR A 385 -15.57 7.36 -8.25
CA THR A 385 -15.00 6.06 -8.65
C THR A 385 -14.71 6.03 -10.14
N LYS A 386 -15.60 6.59 -10.97
CA LYS A 386 -15.36 6.81 -12.40
C LYS A 386 -14.11 7.64 -12.65
N PHE A 387 -13.90 8.70 -11.88
CA PHE A 387 -12.70 9.55 -11.98
C PHE A 387 -11.43 8.74 -11.72
N GLU A 388 -11.39 7.93 -10.65
CA GLU A 388 -10.27 7.05 -10.32
C GLU A 388 -9.97 6.01 -11.43
N ILE A 389 -11.01 5.47 -12.08
CA ILE A 389 -10.82 4.54 -13.22
C ILE A 389 -10.31 5.30 -14.45
N LEU A 390 -10.90 6.46 -14.79
CA LEU A 390 -10.47 7.27 -15.93
C LEU A 390 -9.04 7.78 -15.78
N LYS A 391 -8.61 8.07 -14.54
CA LYS A 391 -7.22 8.42 -14.20
C LYS A 391 -6.27 7.30 -14.55
N ARG A 392 -6.63 6.05 -14.24
CA ARG A 392 -5.88 4.83 -14.60
C ARG A 392 -5.88 4.52 -16.10
N LEU A 393 -6.91 4.95 -16.80
CA LEU A 393 -7.03 4.82 -18.25
C LEU A 393 -6.51 6.05 -19.02
N GLU A 394 -5.95 7.05 -18.31
CA GLU A 394 -5.41 8.29 -18.87
C GLU A 394 -6.38 9.05 -19.81
N LYS A 395 -7.68 8.95 -19.55
CA LYS A 395 -8.71 9.62 -20.35
C LYS A 395 -8.92 11.06 -19.90
N PHE A 396 -7.90 11.90 -20.07
CA PHE A 396 -7.85 13.28 -19.55
C PHE A 396 -9.06 14.14 -19.91
N ASP A 397 -9.51 14.12 -21.17
CA ASP A 397 -10.63 14.96 -21.59
C ASP A 397 -11.94 14.60 -20.86
N GLN A 398 -12.16 13.31 -20.61
CA GLN A 398 -13.30 12.84 -19.83
C GLN A 398 -13.14 13.18 -18.35
N MET A 399 -11.92 13.15 -17.82
CA MET A 399 -11.64 13.52 -16.43
C MET A 399 -11.94 15.00 -16.15
N PHE A 400 -11.55 15.92 -17.05
CA PHE A 400 -11.87 17.34 -16.88
C PHE A 400 -13.38 17.59 -16.88
N GLN A 401 -14.12 16.96 -17.80
CA GLN A 401 -15.59 17.05 -17.83
C GLN A 401 -16.20 16.51 -16.52
N LEU A 402 -15.64 15.41 -16.01
CA LEU A 402 -16.12 14.78 -14.78
C LEU A 402 -15.82 15.61 -13.52
N LEU A 403 -14.69 16.31 -13.45
CA LEU A 403 -14.38 17.24 -12.36
C LEU A 403 -15.38 18.39 -12.30
N GLU A 404 -15.78 18.96 -13.44
CA GLU A 404 -16.82 19.98 -13.47
C GLU A 404 -18.16 19.46 -12.95
N LEU A 405 -18.53 18.21 -13.30
CA LEU A 405 -19.72 17.56 -12.72
C LEU A 405 -19.58 17.36 -11.21
N LEU A 406 -18.42 16.89 -10.72
CA LEU A 406 -18.16 16.71 -9.29
C LEU A 406 -18.25 18.02 -8.50
N LYS A 407 -17.73 19.13 -9.04
CA LYS A 407 -17.86 20.47 -8.45
C LYS A 407 -19.32 20.90 -8.30
N ASN A 408 -20.16 20.57 -9.29
CA ASN A 408 -21.59 20.87 -9.25
C ASN A 408 -22.36 20.01 -8.24
N VAL A 409 -22.02 18.71 -8.16
CA VAL A 409 -22.72 17.75 -7.30
C VAL A 409 -22.27 17.83 -5.83
N ASP A 410 -20.99 18.01 -5.55
CA ASP A 410 -20.40 18.07 -4.20
C ASP A 410 -19.77 19.46 -3.94
N HIS A 411 -20.64 20.48 -3.95
CA HIS A 411 -20.27 21.90 -3.82
C HIS A 411 -19.42 22.23 -2.59
N ILE A 412 -19.54 21.45 -1.51
CA ILE A 412 -18.77 21.62 -0.27
C ILE A 412 -17.27 21.37 -0.51
N ARG A 413 -16.92 20.54 -1.51
CA ARG A 413 -15.55 20.13 -1.83
C ARG A 413 -15.00 20.75 -3.11
N VAL A 414 -15.60 21.83 -3.61
CA VAL A 414 -15.13 22.51 -4.84
C VAL A 414 -13.65 22.83 -4.80
N GLN A 415 -13.14 23.32 -3.67
CA GLN A 415 -11.72 23.65 -3.57
C GLN A 415 -10.81 22.42 -3.65
N TYR A 416 -11.25 21.29 -3.08
CA TYR A 416 -10.55 20.00 -3.22
C TYR A 416 -10.51 19.54 -4.69
N TYR A 417 -11.58 19.74 -5.46
CA TYR A 417 -11.59 19.42 -6.89
C TYR A 417 -10.79 20.41 -7.73
N ASN A 418 -10.65 21.66 -7.30
CA ASN A 418 -9.77 22.63 -7.95
C ASN A 418 -8.30 22.21 -7.82
N ASP A 419 -7.88 21.75 -6.64
CA ASP A 419 -6.54 21.18 -6.44
C ASP A 419 -6.31 20.01 -7.41
N TRP A 420 -7.26 19.07 -7.48
CA TRP A 420 -7.22 17.94 -8.41
C TRP A 420 -7.14 18.35 -9.88
N GLU A 421 -7.82 19.43 -10.26
CA GLU A 421 -7.75 19.94 -11.62
C GLU A 421 -6.36 20.48 -11.95
N VAL A 422 -5.69 21.16 -11.01
CA VAL A 422 -4.30 21.62 -11.18
C VAL A 422 -3.37 20.43 -11.36
N GLU A 423 -3.47 19.40 -10.51
CA GLU A 423 -2.69 18.17 -10.65
C GLU A 423 -2.90 17.52 -12.03
N LEU A 424 -4.15 17.43 -12.47
CA LEU A 424 -4.50 16.82 -13.75
C LEU A 424 -3.97 17.63 -14.96
N ARG A 425 -3.96 18.96 -14.87
CA ARG A 425 -3.37 19.84 -15.90
C ARG A 425 -1.87 19.63 -16.01
N ILE A 426 -1.17 19.51 -14.89
CA ILE A 426 0.26 19.20 -14.86
C ILE A 426 0.50 17.85 -15.57
N GLN A 427 -0.22 16.80 -15.17
CA GLN A 427 -0.10 15.47 -15.76
C GLN A 427 -0.37 15.49 -17.28
N LYS A 428 -1.46 16.15 -17.72
CA LYS A 428 -1.76 16.28 -19.16
C LYS A 428 -0.66 17.03 -19.92
N LYS A 429 -0.05 18.06 -19.33
CA LYS A 429 1.05 18.81 -19.95
C LYS A 429 2.31 17.96 -20.10
N ILE A 430 2.63 17.14 -19.11
CA ILE A 430 3.73 16.16 -19.18
C ILE A 430 3.43 15.13 -20.28
N TYR A 431 2.24 14.55 -20.27
CA TYR A 431 1.79 13.59 -21.27
C TYR A 431 1.89 14.16 -22.70
N ASN A 432 1.37 15.38 -22.92
CA ASN A 432 1.44 16.05 -24.22
C ASN A 432 2.88 16.41 -24.62
N TYR A 433 3.70 16.87 -23.67
CA TYR A 433 5.11 17.19 -23.94
C TYR A 433 5.83 15.99 -24.58
N TYR A 434 5.55 14.79 -24.09
CA TYR A 434 6.13 13.55 -24.60
C TYR A 434 5.45 13.00 -25.85
N GLN A 435 4.13 13.12 -25.99
CA GLN A 435 3.43 12.78 -27.25
C GLN A 435 3.90 13.64 -28.43
N ASP A 436 4.05 14.94 -28.19
CA ASP A 436 4.39 15.92 -29.22
C ASP A 436 5.91 16.04 -29.43
N SER A 437 6.76 15.29 -28.69
CA SER A 437 8.21 15.41 -28.84
C SER A 437 8.69 14.59 -30.04
N GLU A 438 9.01 15.28 -31.14
CA GLU A 438 9.91 14.70 -32.15
C GLU A 438 11.31 14.52 -31.55
N ILE A 439 11.99 13.46 -31.97
CA ILE A 439 13.17 12.83 -31.33
C ILE A 439 14.39 13.77 -31.14
N ASP A 440 14.39 14.97 -31.74
CA ASP A 440 15.57 15.85 -31.82
C ASP A 440 15.44 17.24 -31.15
N ASP A 441 14.31 17.59 -30.52
CA ASP A 441 14.13 18.96 -30.00
C ASP A 441 14.66 19.14 -28.56
N SER A 442 15.98 19.14 -28.41
CA SER A 442 16.68 19.43 -27.13
C SER A 442 16.38 20.82 -26.53
N ASN A 443 15.63 21.67 -27.24
CA ASN A 443 15.18 22.97 -26.76
C ASN A 443 13.72 23.01 -26.31
N LYS A 444 12.99 21.90 -26.42
CA LYS A 444 11.60 21.84 -25.98
C LYS A 444 11.52 22.09 -24.47
N VAL A 445 10.62 22.99 -24.09
CA VAL A 445 10.36 23.37 -22.70
C VAL A 445 9.01 22.79 -22.30
N LEU A 446 8.93 22.11 -21.16
CA LEU A 446 7.64 21.80 -20.55
C LEU A 446 7.07 23.08 -19.96
N ASP A 447 6.02 23.60 -20.60
CA ASP A 447 5.37 24.84 -20.17
C ASP A 447 4.24 24.57 -19.18
N LEU A 448 4.54 24.80 -17.89
CA LEU A 448 3.62 24.77 -16.76
C LEU A 448 3.29 26.17 -16.24
N SER A 449 3.51 27.22 -17.05
CA SER A 449 3.26 28.59 -16.61
C SER A 449 1.77 28.92 -16.51
N GLY A 450 1.41 29.77 -15.55
CA GLY A 450 0.04 30.28 -15.41
C GLY A 450 -1.01 29.23 -15.02
N LEU A 451 -0.59 28.11 -14.41
CA LEU A 451 -1.48 27.01 -14.01
C LEU A 451 -2.03 27.16 -12.58
N ASN A 452 -1.75 28.28 -11.91
CA ASN A 452 -2.09 28.52 -10.50
C ASN A 452 -1.50 27.48 -9.54
N ILE A 453 -0.31 26.94 -9.87
CA ILE A 453 0.39 25.98 -9.03
C ILE A 453 0.89 26.70 -7.77
N ASP A 454 0.48 26.25 -6.60
CA ASP A 454 0.92 26.79 -5.30
C ASP A 454 1.94 25.86 -4.61
N ARG A 455 1.84 24.55 -4.86
CA ARG A 455 2.77 23.52 -4.42
C ARG A 455 3.20 22.59 -5.55
N ILE A 456 4.44 22.10 -5.47
CA ILE A 456 4.96 21.08 -6.37
C ILE A 456 5.11 19.79 -5.56
N ASP A 457 4.19 18.86 -5.75
CA ASP A 457 4.24 17.56 -5.09
C ASP A 457 5.17 16.61 -5.87
N TYR A 458 6.22 16.12 -5.20
CA TYR A 458 7.25 15.25 -5.79
C TYR A 458 6.69 14.07 -6.63
N PRO A 459 5.67 13.30 -6.14
CA PRO A 459 5.12 12.20 -6.92
C PRO A 459 4.51 12.64 -8.26
N LEU A 460 3.98 13.86 -8.36
CA LEU A 460 3.34 14.38 -9.59
C LEU A 460 4.35 14.85 -10.64
N MET A 461 5.59 15.15 -10.23
CA MET A 461 6.65 15.65 -11.12
C MET A 461 7.66 14.60 -11.54
N ILE A 462 7.49 13.37 -11.08
CA ILE A 462 8.46 12.31 -11.29
C ILE A 462 8.70 12.05 -12.78
N GLU A 463 7.63 12.08 -13.58
CA GLU A 463 7.69 11.95 -15.03
C GLU A 463 8.34 13.15 -15.71
N ALA A 464 8.36 14.31 -15.07
CA ALA A 464 8.98 15.53 -15.60
C ALA A 464 10.48 15.65 -15.26
N PHE A 465 11.05 14.79 -14.42
CA PHE A 465 12.46 14.89 -14.00
C PHE A 465 13.47 14.77 -15.13
N PHE A 466 13.09 14.11 -16.22
CA PHE A 466 13.96 13.93 -17.38
C PHE A 466 13.79 15.05 -18.42
N ILE A 467 12.92 16.02 -18.13
CA ILE A 467 12.71 17.18 -18.99
C ILE A 467 13.76 18.24 -18.68
N PRO A 468 14.63 18.61 -19.65
CA PRO A 468 15.76 19.50 -19.39
C PRO A 468 15.37 20.92 -18.98
N LYS A 469 14.18 21.38 -19.39
CA LYS A 469 13.69 22.75 -19.15
C LYS A 469 12.22 22.72 -18.79
N ILE A 470 11.88 23.21 -17.60
CA ILE A 470 10.50 23.37 -17.13
C ILE A 470 10.25 24.84 -16.86
N ASN A 471 9.21 25.41 -17.49
CA ASN A 471 8.76 26.77 -17.23
C ASN A 471 7.67 26.77 -16.15
N LEU A 472 7.99 27.32 -14.97
CA LEU A 472 7.08 27.46 -13.83
C LEU A 472 6.63 28.92 -13.60
N SER A 473 6.89 29.83 -14.53
CA SER A 473 6.54 31.25 -14.37
C SER A 473 5.04 31.48 -14.18
N ASN A 474 4.66 32.61 -13.56
CA ASN A 474 3.26 33.00 -13.35
C ASN A 474 2.42 31.99 -12.54
N ASN A 475 3.04 31.27 -11.61
CA ASN A 475 2.39 30.41 -10.62
C ASN A 475 2.45 31.04 -9.22
N LEU A 476 1.76 30.43 -8.24
CA LEU A 476 1.61 30.91 -6.86
C LEU A 476 2.67 30.32 -5.90
N ILE A 477 3.71 29.69 -6.43
CA ILE A 477 4.76 29.01 -5.65
C ILE A 477 5.48 30.04 -4.77
N SER A 478 5.35 29.91 -3.45
CA SER A 478 6.10 30.73 -2.51
C SER A 478 7.59 30.38 -2.59
N VAL A 479 8.45 31.38 -2.77
CA VAL A 479 9.90 31.22 -2.62
C VAL A 479 10.19 31.06 -1.13
N SER A 480 10.20 29.83 -0.63
CA SER A 480 10.62 29.48 0.74
C SER A 480 12.09 29.13 0.79
#